data_AF-A0A3B0YY44-F1
#
_entry.id   AF-A0A3B0YY44-F1
#
_cell.length_a   1.000
_cell.length_b   1.000
_cell.length_c   1.000
_cell.angle_alpha   90.00
_cell.angle_beta   90.00
_cell.angle_gamma   90.00
#
_symmetry.space_group_name_H-M   'P 1'
#
loop_
_entity.id
_entity.type
_entity.pdbx_description
1 polymer ?
#
loop_
_entity_poly.entity_id
_entity_poly.type
_entity_poly.pdbx_seq_one_letter_code
_entity_poly.pdbx_strand_id
1 'polypeptide(L)'
;MSISIKSAFLSFIVVVIFALSPTLSAQETQENRVLDSDHSVVGVFADVLKEPGEAVKIEDKQKHQILFIMGVLLFVLILATATLGVRMALFGKQLFIPHMICAGATVFLSLAHAVTAIVWFYPY
;
A
#
# COMPACT_ATOMS: atom_id res chain seq x y z
N MET A 1 -22.96 -1.97 -31.62
CA MET A 1 -22.59 -0.99 -30.57
C MET A 1 -21.74 -1.69 -29.49
N SER A 2 -20.51 -2.14 -29.82
CA SER A 2 -19.63 -2.91 -28.90
C SER A 2 -18.24 -2.29 -28.71
N ILE A 3 -17.95 -1.15 -29.35
CA ILE A 3 -16.62 -0.53 -29.38
C ILE A 3 -16.29 0.25 -28.09
N SER A 4 -17.29 0.84 -27.40
CA SER A 4 -17.01 1.71 -26.23
C SER A 4 -16.63 0.98 -24.93
N ILE A 5 -17.05 -0.28 -24.74
CA ILE A 5 -16.80 -1.00 -23.48
C ILE A 5 -15.39 -1.60 -23.42
N LYS A 6 -14.87 -2.06 -24.57
CA LYS A 6 -13.49 -2.55 -24.65
C LYS A 6 -12.49 -1.40 -24.53
N SER A 7 -12.79 -0.23 -25.10
CA SER A 7 -11.92 0.95 -24.99
C SER A 7 -11.92 1.54 -23.57
N ALA A 8 -13.06 1.56 -22.88
CA ALA A 8 -13.13 2.01 -21.49
C ALA A 8 -12.37 1.07 -20.53
N PHE A 9 -12.48 -0.24 -20.73
CA PHE A 9 -11.76 -1.23 -19.93
C PHE A 9 -10.25 -1.20 -20.19
N LEU A 10 -9.85 -1.01 -21.46
CA LEU A 10 -8.45 -0.85 -21.84
C LEU A 10 -7.87 0.45 -21.29
N SER A 11 -8.62 1.56 -21.35
CA SER A 11 -8.20 2.85 -20.81
C SER A 11 -8.07 2.82 -19.28
N PHE A 12 -8.97 2.14 -18.57
CA PHE A 12 -8.89 1.96 -17.13
C PHE A 12 -7.65 1.12 -16.73
N ILE A 13 -7.36 0.04 -17.46
CA ILE A 13 -6.15 -0.77 -17.24
C ILE A 13 -4.87 0.06 -17.51
N VAL A 14 -4.85 0.87 -18.57
CA VAL A 14 -3.71 1.74 -18.89
C VAL A 14 -3.49 2.81 -17.81
N VAL A 15 -4.55 3.39 -17.26
CA VAL A 15 -4.45 4.36 -16.15
C VAL A 15 -3.92 3.70 -14.87
N VAL A 16 -4.35 2.46 -14.58
CA VAL A 16 -3.83 1.69 -13.44
C VAL A 16 -2.35 1.34 -13.61
N ILE A 17 -1.92 0.95 -14.82
CA ILE A 17 -0.50 0.65 -15.12
C ILE A 17 0.37 1.92 -15.06
N PHE A 18 -0.14 3.06 -15.55
CA PHE A 18 0.55 4.34 -15.49
C PHE A 18 0.69 4.85 -14.04
N ALA A 19 -0.33 4.62 -13.20
CA ALA A 19 -0.31 4.95 -11.77
C ALA A 19 0.58 4.01 -10.92
N LEU A 20 0.86 2.79 -11.40
CA LEU A 20 1.77 1.83 -10.75
C LEU A 20 3.23 1.97 -11.17
N SER A 21 3.57 2.90 -12.08
CA SER A 21 4.96 3.13 -12.47
C SER A 21 5.71 3.72 -11.27
N PRO A 22 6.73 3.03 -10.71
CA PRO A 22 7.50 3.59 -9.62
C PRO A 22 8.31 4.76 -10.20
N THR A 23 8.00 5.98 -9.77
CA THR A 23 8.94 7.09 -9.92
C THR A 23 10.18 6.73 -9.11
N LEU A 24 11.18 6.19 -9.82
CA LEU A 24 12.52 5.88 -9.35
C LEU A 24 13.11 7.12 -8.66
N SER A 25 12.98 7.17 -7.34
CA SER A 25 13.68 8.14 -6.50
C SER A 25 14.93 7.44 -5.98
N ALA A 26 16.05 7.75 -6.61
CA ALA A 26 17.37 7.40 -6.13
C ALA A 26 17.67 8.19 -4.85
N GLN A 27 18.10 7.49 -3.79
CA GLN A 27 18.86 8.12 -2.72
C GLN A 27 19.88 7.11 -2.17
N GLU A 28 21.08 7.12 -2.75
CA GLU A 28 22.30 6.75 -2.05
C GLU A 28 22.66 7.88 -1.06
N THR A 29 23.08 7.53 0.15
CA THR A 29 24.25 8.13 0.82
C THR A 29 24.62 7.25 2.02
N GLN A 30 25.77 6.61 1.90
CA GLN A 30 26.54 5.97 2.96
C GLN A 30 27.48 7.02 3.56
N GLU A 31 27.36 7.33 4.85
CA GLU A 31 28.37 8.14 5.58
C GLU A 31 28.95 7.32 6.74
N ASN A 32 30.26 7.12 6.65
CA ASN A 32 31.10 6.43 7.62
C ASN A 32 31.50 7.44 8.72
N ARG A 33 31.20 7.15 10.00
CA ARG A 33 31.77 7.89 11.13
C ARG A 33 32.38 6.95 12.16
N VAL A 34 33.70 6.95 12.16
CA VAL A 34 34.55 6.54 13.28
C VAL A 34 34.34 7.52 14.42
N LEU A 35 34.00 7.04 15.62
CA LEU A 35 34.25 7.77 16.87
C LEU A 35 34.59 6.78 18.00
N ASP A 36 35.87 6.81 18.33
CA ASP A 36 36.50 6.37 19.58
C ASP A 36 36.14 7.36 20.70
N SER A 37 35.64 6.88 21.85
CA SER A 37 35.90 7.42 23.20
C SER A 37 35.05 6.72 24.27
N ASP A 38 35.79 6.17 25.23
CA ASP A 38 35.42 5.48 26.46
C ASP A 38 34.38 6.18 27.37
N HIS A 39 33.64 5.35 28.10
CA HIS A 39 32.79 5.66 29.26
C HIS A 39 31.45 6.42 29.06
N SER A 40 30.43 5.74 28.51
CA SER A 40 29.02 5.97 28.89
C SER A 40 28.08 4.85 28.43
N VAL A 41 28.45 3.59 28.62
CA VAL A 41 27.61 2.49 28.11
C VAL A 41 26.23 2.42 28.80
N VAL A 42 26.13 2.77 30.08
CA VAL A 42 24.87 2.66 30.85
C VAL A 42 23.85 3.75 30.49
N GLY A 43 24.29 4.96 30.16
CA GLY A 43 23.41 6.06 29.72
C GLY A 43 22.93 5.86 28.29
N VAL A 44 23.82 5.43 27.39
CA VAL A 44 23.49 5.14 25.99
C VAL A 44 22.47 4.02 25.87
N PHE A 45 22.57 2.95 26.68
CA PHE A 45 21.53 1.90 26.68
C PHE A 45 20.19 2.38 27.25
N ALA A 46 20.18 3.29 28.23
CA ALA A 46 18.94 3.85 28.78
C ALA A 46 18.21 4.75 27.78
N ASP A 47 18.96 5.53 26.98
CA ASP A 47 18.40 6.34 25.88
C ASP A 47 17.98 5.47 24.68
N VAL A 48 18.71 4.39 24.38
CA VAL A 48 18.34 3.39 23.35
C VAL A 48 17.06 2.61 23.72
N LEU A 49 16.77 2.44 25.01
CA LEU A 49 15.51 1.83 25.49
C LEU A 49 14.33 2.81 25.49
N LYS A 50 14.57 4.12 25.36
CA LYS A 50 13.56 5.17 25.45
C LYS A 50 13.23 5.82 24.11
N GLU A 51 14.15 5.82 23.16
CA GLU A 51 13.83 6.20 21.79
C GLU A 51 13.15 5.02 21.08
N PRO A 52 11.90 5.18 20.60
CA PRO A 52 11.31 4.20 19.70
C PRO A 52 12.25 4.10 18.50
N GLY A 53 12.76 2.89 18.24
CA GLY A 53 13.84 2.65 17.28
C GLY A 53 13.62 3.39 15.97
N GLU A 54 14.69 3.83 15.33
CA GLU A 54 14.73 4.67 14.12
C GLU A 54 13.78 4.21 12.99
N ALA A 55 13.42 2.92 12.95
CA ALA A 55 12.37 2.34 12.11
C ALA A 55 10.95 2.92 12.32
N VAL A 56 10.66 3.52 13.48
CA VAL A 56 9.40 4.18 13.86
C VAL A 56 9.44 5.68 13.53
N LYS A 57 10.64 6.25 13.35
CA LYS A 57 10.87 7.68 13.06
C LYS A 57 10.70 8.03 11.57
N ILE A 58 9.90 7.26 10.84
CA ILE A 58 9.40 7.71 9.54
C ILE A 58 8.41 8.85 9.79
N GLU A 59 8.58 9.95 9.05
CA GLU A 59 7.71 11.12 9.10
C GLU A 59 6.24 10.68 9.02
N ASP A 60 5.42 11.06 9.99
CA ASP A 60 4.01 10.61 10.06
C ASP A 60 3.22 11.00 8.81
N LYS A 61 3.65 12.06 8.12
CA LYS A 61 3.15 12.49 6.82
C LYS A 61 3.32 11.41 5.75
N GLN A 62 4.46 10.72 5.72
CA GLN A 62 4.69 9.62 4.79
C GLN A 62 3.80 8.41 5.12
N LYS A 63 3.72 8.00 6.40
CA LYS A 63 2.85 6.88 6.83
C LYS A 63 1.40 7.08 6.39
N HIS A 64 0.86 8.28 6.59
CA HIS A 64 -0.49 8.64 6.13
C HIS A 64 -0.61 8.61 4.61
N GLN A 65 0.39 9.10 3.88
CA GLN A 65 0.38 9.10 2.41
C GLN A 65 0.39 7.67 1.84
N ILE A 66 1.21 6.76 2.38
CA ILE A 66 1.21 5.35 1.97
C ILE A 66 -0.15 4.71 2.28
N LEU A 67 -0.69 4.90 3.48
CA LEU A 67 -2.00 4.34 3.83
C LEU A 67 -3.11 4.90 2.93
N PHE A 68 -3.06 6.18 2.60
CA PHE A 68 -4.02 6.79 1.68
C PHE A 68 -3.95 6.16 0.28
N ILE A 69 -2.75 5.99 -0.29
CA ILE A 69 -2.58 5.36 -1.61
C ILE A 69 -3.06 3.91 -1.60
N MET A 70 -2.73 3.14 -0.55
CA MET A 70 -3.21 1.77 -0.37
C MET A 70 -4.74 1.72 -0.27
N GLY A 71 -5.36 2.67 0.44
CA GLY A 71 -6.82 2.79 0.54
C GLY A 71 -7.48 3.15 -0.80
N VAL A 72 -6.88 4.05 -1.59
CA VAL A 72 -7.36 4.38 -2.93
C VAL A 72 -7.29 3.16 -3.85
N LEU A 73 -6.20 2.40 -3.80
CA LEU A 73 -6.06 1.16 -4.58
C LEU A 73 -7.16 0.15 -4.21
N LEU A 74 -7.45 0.01 -2.92
CA LEU A 74 -8.52 -0.84 -2.39
C LEU A 74 -9.89 -0.37 -2.88
N PHE A 75 -10.16 0.93 -2.85
CA PHE A 75 -11.40 1.50 -3.35
C PHE A 75 -11.62 1.20 -4.85
N VAL A 76 -10.59 1.36 -5.67
CA VAL A 76 -10.62 1.03 -7.10
C VAL A 76 -10.91 -0.46 -7.32
N LEU A 77 -10.26 -1.35 -6.54
CA LEU A 77 -10.49 -2.79 -6.60
C LEU A 77 -11.93 -3.18 -6.21
N ILE A 78 -12.49 -2.54 -5.18
CA ILE A 78 -13.89 -2.74 -4.78
C ILE A 78 -14.83 -2.36 -5.92
N LEU A 79 -14.64 -1.19 -6.55
CA LEU A 79 -15.51 -0.76 -7.65
C LEU A 79 -15.43 -1.72 -8.84
N ALA A 80 -14.23 -2.20 -9.18
CA ALA A 80 -14.06 -3.21 -10.22
C ALA A 80 -14.80 -4.52 -9.87
N THR A 81 -14.63 -5.01 -8.64
CA THR A 81 -15.26 -6.25 -8.18
C THR A 81 -16.78 -6.14 -8.12
N ALA A 82 -17.30 -4.99 -7.66
CA ALA A 82 -18.72 -4.70 -7.57
C ALA A 82 -19.37 -4.62 -8.96
N THR A 83 -18.74 -3.93 -9.92
CA THR A 83 -19.25 -3.88 -11.30
C THR A 83 -19.25 -5.25 -11.97
N LEU A 84 -18.23 -6.08 -11.74
CA LEU A 84 -18.18 -7.48 -12.18
C LEU A 84 -19.30 -8.32 -11.54
N GLY A 85 -19.52 -8.15 -10.24
CA GLY A 85 -20.57 -8.85 -9.49
C GLY A 85 -21.98 -8.48 -9.97
N VAL A 86 -22.25 -7.19 -10.14
CA VAL A 86 -23.53 -6.69 -10.69
C VAL A 86 -23.75 -7.22 -12.11
N ARG A 87 -22.71 -7.24 -12.94
CA ARG A 87 -22.80 -7.80 -14.30
C ARG A 87 -23.09 -9.30 -14.30
N MET A 88 -22.55 -10.06 -13.34
CA MET A 88 -22.90 -11.47 -13.21
C MET A 88 -24.34 -11.68 -12.77
N ALA A 89 -24.80 -10.92 -11.78
CA ALA A 89 -26.18 -11.02 -11.28
C ALA A 89 -27.22 -10.66 -12.35
N LEU A 90 -26.94 -9.66 -13.21
CA LEU A 90 -27.89 -9.19 -14.22
C LEU A 90 -27.78 -9.91 -15.58
N PHE A 91 -26.57 -10.24 -16.04
CA PHE A 91 -26.37 -10.77 -17.41
C PHE A 91 -26.06 -12.27 -17.47
N GLY A 92 -25.94 -12.97 -16.32
CA GLY A 92 -25.69 -14.41 -16.28
C GLY A 92 -24.41 -14.87 -17.00
N LYS A 93 -23.50 -13.95 -17.34
CA LYS A 93 -22.25 -14.26 -18.05
C LYS A 93 -21.22 -14.84 -17.09
N GLN A 94 -20.43 -15.80 -17.57
CA GLN A 94 -19.32 -16.48 -16.86
C GLN A 94 -18.12 -15.54 -16.59
N LEU A 95 -18.33 -14.44 -15.87
CA LEU A 95 -17.26 -13.58 -15.34
C LEU A 95 -16.87 -13.99 -13.92
N PHE A 96 -17.19 -15.23 -13.55
CA PHE A 96 -16.97 -15.78 -12.22
C PHE A 96 -15.50 -15.76 -11.82
N ILE A 97 -14.63 -16.27 -12.70
CA ILE A 97 -13.19 -16.34 -12.47
C ILE A 97 -12.57 -14.95 -12.24
N PRO A 98 -12.74 -13.95 -13.14
CA PRO A 98 -12.16 -12.62 -12.91
C PRO A 98 -12.75 -11.92 -11.67
N HIS A 99 -14.03 -12.13 -11.35
CA HIS A 99 -14.62 -11.60 -10.13
C HIS A 99 -14.05 -12.25 -8.86
N MET A 100 -13.87 -13.57 -8.85
CA MET A 100 -13.29 -14.30 -7.70
C MET A 100 -11.85 -13.85 -7.42
N ILE A 101 -11.04 -13.65 -8.46
CA ILE A 101 -9.66 -13.16 -8.31
C ILE A 101 -9.65 -11.72 -7.76
N CYS A 102 -10.46 -10.82 -8.33
CA CYS A 102 -10.55 -9.44 -7.83
C CYS A 102 -11.10 -9.38 -6.39
N ALA A 103 -12.09 -10.22 -6.05
CA ALA A 103 -12.62 -10.32 -4.70
C ALA A 103 -11.55 -10.79 -3.71
N GLY A 104 -10.79 -11.83 -4.05
CA GLY A 104 -9.68 -12.31 -3.23
C GLY A 104 -8.59 -11.26 -3.02
N ALA A 105 -8.17 -10.59 -4.09
CA ALA A 105 -7.19 -9.50 -4.01
C ALA A 105 -7.68 -8.32 -3.14
N THR A 106 -8.97 -8.00 -3.23
CA THR A 106 -9.60 -6.93 -2.43
C THR A 106 -9.57 -7.29 -0.94
N VAL A 107 -9.95 -8.51 -0.59
CA VAL A 107 -9.96 -8.98 0.80
C VAL A 107 -8.53 -9.00 1.37
N PHE A 108 -7.58 -9.56 0.64
CA PHE A 108 -6.18 -9.59 1.06
C PHE A 108 -5.60 -8.18 1.28
N LEU A 109 -5.79 -7.27 0.31
CA LEU A 109 -5.32 -5.89 0.42
C LEU A 109 -6.01 -5.15 1.57
N SER A 110 -7.30 -5.41 1.81
CA SER A 110 -8.03 -4.82 2.94
C SER A 110 -7.48 -5.23 4.30
N LEU A 111 -7.06 -6.50 4.42
CA LEU A 111 -6.44 -7.00 5.63
C LEU A 111 -5.06 -6.39 5.83
N ALA A 112 -4.24 -6.36 4.78
CA ALA A 112 -2.93 -5.71 4.82
C ALA A 112 -3.05 -4.22 5.20
N HIS A 113 -3.97 -3.48 4.57
CA HIS A 113 -4.24 -2.08 4.88
C HIS A 113 -4.67 -1.88 6.34
N ALA A 114 -5.58 -2.70 6.84
CA ALA A 114 -6.04 -2.62 8.23
C ALA A 114 -4.91 -2.91 9.23
N VAL A 115 -4.12 -3.97 9.00
CA VAL A 115 -2.98 -4.32 9.86
C VAL A 115 -1.93 -3.21 9.85
N THR A 116 -1.56 -2.70 8.68
CA THR A 116 -0.60 -1.59 8.57
C THR A 116 -1.10 -0.33 9.28
N ALA A 117 -2.40 -0.01 9.20
CA ALA A 117 -2.98 1.12 9.93
C ALA A 117 -2.86 0.95 11.45
N ILE A 118 -3.13 -0.26 11.96
CA ILE A 118 -3.02 -0.56 13.39
C ILE A 118 -1.56 -0.48 13.84
N VAL A 119 -0.64 -1.14 13.12
CA VAL A 119 0.78 -1.21 13.49
C VAL A 119 1.45 0.18 13.45
N TRP A 120 1.07 1.04 12.51
CA TRP A 120 1.68 2.38 12.39
C TRP A 120 1.07 3.45 13.29
N PHE A 121 -0.23 3.38 13.57
CA PHE A 121 -0.93 4.42 14.36
C PHE A 121 -1.28 4.02 15.78
N TYR A 122 -1.10 2.74 16.12
CA TYR A 122 -1.29 2.25 17.49
C TYR A 122 -0.03 1.52 18.02
N PRO A 123 1.16 2.16 18.00
CA PRO A 123 2.33 1.62 18.69
C PRO A 123 2.14 1.79 20.20
N TYR A 124 1.95 0.66 20.89
CA TYR A 124 1.93 0.57 22.36
C TYR A 124 3.35 0.45 22.92
#